data_AF-A0A0R1H346-F1
#
_entry.id   AF-A0A0R1H346-F1
#
_cell.length_a   1.000
_cell.length_b   1.000
_cell.length_c   1.000
_cell.angle_alpha   90.00
_cell.angle_beta   90.00
_cell.angle_gamma   90.00
#
_symmetry.space_group_name_H-M   'P 1'
#
loop_
_entity.id
_entity.type
_entity.pdbx_description
1 polymer ?
#
loop_
_entity_poly.entity_id
_entity_poly.type
_entity_poly.pdbx_seq_one_letter_code
_entity_poly.pdbx_strand_id
1 'polypeptide(L)'
;MADELKHAPLTDAQFAVLKMYCKIDQDFEDGMLDVLVNDAATEIASAVQTGLEPAVLLAQPTLCDRYFSAIMKQVKENYDYRGEGAEIMRYPLLEPVVNTINQLRTEVAADADQ
;
A
#
# COMPACT_ATOMS: atom_id res chain seq x y z
N MET A 1 -26.00 12.13 -2.30
CA MET A 1 -25.68 10.70 -2.13
C MET A 1 -24.23 10.55 -2.53
N ALA A 2 -23.32 10.83 -1.59
CA ALA A 2 -21.92 10.48 -1.76
C ALA A 2 -21.87 9.01 -1.36
N ASP A 3 -21.85 8.14 -2.37
CA ASP A 3 -21.54 6.74 -2.18
C ASP A 3 -20.29 6.66 -1.32
N GLU A 4 -20.33 5.87 -0.26
CA GLU A 4 -19.20 5.55 0.60
C GLU A 4 -17.95 5.41 -0.28
N LEU A 5 -16.95 6.28 -0.09
CA LEU A 5 -15.66 6.11 -0.73
C LEU A 5 -15.14 4.75 -0.25
N LYS A 6 -15.33 3.73 -1.09
CA LYS A 6 -14.80 2.39 -0.83
C LYS A 6 -13.30 2.52 -0.93
N HIS A 7 -12.63 2.67 0.21
CA HIS A 7 -11.17 2.76 0.33
C HIS A 7 -10.45 1.45 0.00
N ALA A 8 -11.06 0.58 -0.81
CA ALA A 8 -10.51 -0.72 -1.18
C ALA A 8 -9.08 -0.52 -1.72
N PRO A 9 -8.09 -1.28 -1.22
CA PRO A 9 -8.25 -2.46 -0.37
C PRO A 9 -8.23 -2.19 1.16
N LEU A 10 -8.14 -0.93 1.62
CA LEU A 10 -8.09 -0.55 3.03
C LEU A 10 -9.48 -0.36 3.66
N THR A 11 -9.54 -0.55 4.98
CA THR A 11 -10.65 -0.10 5.83
C THR A 11 -10.54 1.39 6.15
N ASP A 12 -11.65 2.04 6.53
CA ASP A 12 -11.66 3.45 6.95
C ASP A 12 -10.64 3.75 8.06
N ALA A 13 -10.47 2.82 9.00
CA ALA A 13 -9.49 2.95 10.07
C ALA A 13 -8.04 2.90 9.55
N GLN A 14 -7.75 2.00 8.63
CA GLN A 14 -6.43 1.93 7.97
C GLN A 14 -6.18 3.18 7.11
N PHE A 15 -7.18 3.65 6.38
CA PHE A 15 -7.08 4.86 5.59
C PHE A 15 -6.81 6.09 6.47
N ALA A 16 -7.52 6.24 7.59
CA ALA A 16 -7.27 7.29 8.57
C ALA A 16 -5.83 7.24 9.13
N VAL A 17 -5.32 6.04 9.46
CA VAL A 17 -3.92 5.87 9.90
C VAL A 17 -2.93 6.27 8.80
N LEU A 18 -3.21 5.93 7.54
CA LEU A 18 -2.39 6.32 6.41
C LEU A 18 -2.37 7.85 6.22
N LYS A 19 -3.51 8.52 6.34
CA LYS A 19 -3.60 10.00 6.31
C LYS A 19 -2.73 10.62 7.40
N MET A 20 -2.83 10.11 8.63
CA MET A 20 -1.97 10.54 9.74
C MET A 20 -0.48 10.32 9.44
N TYR A 21 -0.11 9.19 8.84
CA TYR A 21 1.27 8.90 8.45
C TYR A 21 1.80 9.87 7.37
N CYS A 22 0.95 10.25 6.42
CA CYS A 22 1.27 11.23 5.37
C CYS A 22 1.21 12.67 5.87
N LYS A 23 0.68 12.92 7.07
CA LYS A 23 0.42 14.25 7.66
C LYS A 23 -0.59 15.06 6.85
N ILE A 24 -1.65 14.40 6.40
CA ILE A 24 -2.75 14.99 5.63
C ILE A 24 -3.95 15.11 6.57
N ASP A 25 -4.38 16.34 6.84
CA ASP A 25 -5.48 16.65 7.77
C ASP A 25 -6.79 16.99 7.03
N GLN A 26 -6.70 17.22 5.72
CA GLN A 26 -7.80 17.58 4.82
C GLN A 26 -8.42 16.36 4.13
N ASP A 27 -9.67 16.50 3.65
CA ASP A 27 -10.40 15.42 2.97
C ASP A 27 -10.50 15.60 1.45
N PHE A 28 -10.10 16.75 0.91
CA PHE A 28 -10.24 17.01 -0.54
C PHE A 28 -9.27 16.17 -1.40
N GLU A 29 -8.24 15.59 -0.80
CA GLU A 29 -7.25 14.74 -1.46
C GLU A 29 -7.57 13.25 -1.35
N ASP A 30 -8.63 12.86 -0.65
CA ASP A 30 -8.92 11.46 -0.32
C ASP A 30 -9.08 10.60 -1.57
N GLY A 31 -9.77 11.11 -2.60
CA GLY A 31 -9.91 10.40 -3.87
C GLY A 31 -8.59 10.21 -4.62
N MET A 32 -7.60 11.11 -4.45
CA MET A 32 -6.26 10.94 -5.02
C MET A 32 -5.43 9.96 -4.20
N LEU A 33 -5.52 10.02 -2.86
CA LEU A 33 -4.89 9.04 -1.97
C LEU A 33 -5.41 7.62 -2.24
N ASP A 34 -6.71 7.44 -2.50
CA ASP A 34 -7.29 6.15 -2.85
C ASP A 34 -6.64 5.55 -4.10
N VAL A 35 -6.33 6.38 -5.11
CA VAL A 35 -5.64 5.91 -6.32
C VAL A 35 -4.22 5.46 -5.99
N LEU A 36 -3.49 6.25 -5.18
CA LEU A 36 -2.11 5.90 -4.78
C LEU A 36 -2.09 4.62 -3.93
N VAL A 37 -3.05 4.47 -3.04
CA VAL A 37 -3.22 3.28 -2.19
C VAL A 37 -3.50 2.05 -3.05
N ASN A 38 -4.44 2.14 -4.00
CA ASN A 38 -4.77 1.05 -4.91
C ASN A 38 -3.58 0.60 -5.75
N ASP A 39 -2.86 1.58 -6.33
CA ASP A 39 -1.68 1.32 -7.15
C ASP A 39 -0.58 0.65 -6.33
N ALA A 40 -0.20 1.24 -5.18
CA ALA A 40 0.84 0.72 -4.30
C ALA A 40 0.47 -0.68 -3.76
N ALA A 41 -0.77 -0.88 -3.34
CA ALA A 41 -1.21 -2.18 -2.84
C ALA A 41 -1.12 -3.26 -3.93
N THR A 42 -1.62 -2.96 -5.14
CA THR A 42 -1.60 -3.89 -6.28
C THR A 42 -0.17 -4.20 -6.72
N GLU A 43 0.70 -3.19 -6.80
CA GLU A 43 2.12 -3.36 -7.15
C GLU A 43 2.84 -4.26 -6.14
N ILE A 44 2.68 -3.98 -4.84
CA ILE A 44 3.32 -4.77 -3.78
C ILE A 44 2.77 -6.20 -3.75
N ALA A 45 1.45 -6.40 -3.87
CA ALA A 45 0.86 -7.74 -3.88
C ALA A 45 1.33 -8.56 -5.09
N SER A 46 1.34 -7.96 -6.28
CA SER A 46 1.85 -8.59 -7.49
C SER A 46 3.34 -8.91 -7.40
N ALA A 47 4.11 -8.05 -6.73
CA ALA A 47 5.50 -8.32 -6.45
C ALA A 47 5.66 -9.49 -5.47
N VAL A 48 4.79 -9.64 -4.47
CA VAL A 48 4.83 -10.80 -3.55
C VAL A 48 4.52 -12.09 -4.31
N GLN A 49 3.41 -12.16 -5.03
CA GLN A 49 3.07 -13.29 -5.86
C GLN A 49 2.18 -12.84 -7.01
N THR A 50 2.51 -13.27 -8.23
CA THR A 50 1.74 -12.91 -9.41
C THR A 50 0.29 -13.37 -9.28
N GLY A 51 -0.66 -12.44 -9.45
CA GLY A 51 -2.10 -12.72 -9.35
C GLY A 51 -2.64 -12.77 -7.92
N LEU A 52 -1.83 -12.41 -6.92
CA LEU A 52 -2.29 -12.29 -5.54
C LEU A 52 -3.06 -10.98 -5.35
N GLU A 53 -4.28 -11.09 -4.83
CA GLU A 53 -5.13 -9.95 -4.54
C GLU A 53 -4.68 -9.25 -3.24
N PRO A 54 -4.56 -7.91 -3.21
CA PRO A 54 -4.22 -7.14 -2.00
C PRO A 54 -5.06 -7.48 -0.77
N ALA A 55 -6.36 -7.76 -0.98
CA ALA A 55 -7.29 -8.11 0.08
C ALA A 55 -6.88 -9.39 0.84
N VAL A 56 -6.21 -10.33 0.17
CA VAL A 56 -5.74 -11.58 0.79
C VAL A 56 -4.66 -11.30 1.84
N LEU A 57 -3.70 -10.44 1.50
CA LEU A 57 -2.60 -10.07 2.41
C LEU A 57 -3.10 -9.23 3.60
N LEU A 58 -4.11 -8.38 3.39
CA LEU A 58 -4.71 -7.58 4.46
C LEU A 58 -5.63 -8.40 5.38
N ALA A 59 -6.22 -9.49 4.88
CA ALA A 59 -7.08 -10.35 5.68
C ALA A 59 -6.29 -11.28 6.62
N GLN A 60 -5.02 -11.57 6.32
CA GLN A 60 -4.19 -12.47 7.12
C GLN A 60 -3.50 -11.73 8.28
N PRO A 61 -3.79 -12.07 9.56
CA PRO A 61 -3.24 -11.33 10.70
C PRO A 61 -1.71 -11.34 10.78
N THR A 62 -1.06 -12.41 10.30
CA THR A 62 0.40 -12.57 10.32
C THR A 62 1.12 -11.70 9.29
N LEU A 63 0.44 -11.33 8.19
CA LEU A 63 1.00 -10.58 7.07
C LEU A 63 0.50 -9.13 7.03
N CYS A 64 -0.72 -8.88 7.52
CA CYS A 64 -1.45 -7.63 7.40
C CYS A 64 -0.62 -6.42 7.83
N ASP A 65 -0.02 -6.45 9.02
CA ASP A 65 0.72 -5.30 9.56
C ASP A 65 1.95 -4.95 8.69
N ARG A 66 2.68 -5.96 8.22
CA ARG A 66 3.87 -5.77 7.35
C ARG A 66 3.44 -5.24 5.99
N TYR A 67 2.42 -5.84 5.40
CA TYR A 67 1.90 -5.43 4.10
C TYR A 67 1.32 -4.01 4.15
N PHE A 68 0.51 -3.69 5.16
CA PHE A 68 -0.04 -2.36 5.38
C PHE A 68 1.06 -1.32 5.62
N SER A 69 2.10 -1.65 6.40
CA SER A 69 3.28 -0.77 6.57
C SER A 69 4.01 -0.49 5.26
N ALA A 70 4.12 -1.49 4.38
CA ALA A 70 4.72 -1.33 3.06
C ALA A 70 3.89 -0.38 2.17
N ILE A 71 2.55 -0.53 2.17
CA ILE A 71 1.64 0.38 1.46
C ILE A 71 1.84 1.82 1.96
N MET A 72 1.80 2.05 3.28
CA MET A 72 1.96 3.39 3.84
C MET A 72 3.29 4.05 3.42
N LYS A 73 4.39 3.30 3.44
CA LYS A 73 5.71 3.81 3.02
C LYS A 73 5.73 4.18 1.54
N GLN A 74 5.18 3.32 0.68
CA GLN A 74 5.16 3.55 -0.76
C GLN A 74 4.23 4.70 -1.13
N VAL A 75 3.02 4.77 -0.55
CA VAL A 75 2.06 5.86 -0.78
C VAL A 75 2.65 7.20 -0.35
N LYS A 76 3.33 7.24 0.79
CA LYS A 76 4.01 8.46 1.24
C LYS A 76 5.07 8.94 0.25
N GLU A 77 5.92 8.05 -0.27
CA GLU A 77 6.91 8.41 -1.28
C GLU A 77 6.26 8.92 -2.57
N ASN A 78 5.19 8.24 -3.01
CA ASN A 78 4.46 8.63 -4.20
C ASN A 78 3.82 10.02 -4.02
N TYR A 79 3.20 10.27 -2.87
CA TYR A 79 2.56 11.55 -2.55
C TYR A 79 3.59 12.69 -2.44
N ASP A 80 4.68 12.50 -1.70
CA ASP A 80 5.66 13.56 -1.42
C ASP A 80 6.54 13.89 -2.64
N TYR A 81 6.85 12.89 -3.48
CA TYR A 81 7.94 13.00 -4.46
C TYR A 81 7.60 12.62 -5.89
N ARG A 82 6.41 12.10 -6.19
CA ARG A 82 6.00 11.76 -7.56
C ARG A 82 4.89 12.68 -8.03
N GLY A 83 5.32 13.83 -8.56
CA GLY A 83 4.48 14.80 -9.26
C GLY A 83 5.27 15.48 -10.39
N GLU A 84 4.62 16.37 -11.14
CA GLU A 84 5.24 17.07 -12.29
C GLU A 84 6.52 17.86 -11.95
N GLY A 85 6.79 18.12 -10.67
CA GLY A 85 7.99 18.79 -10.17
C GLY A 85 9.11 17.86 -9.64
N ALA A 86 9.06 16.55 -9.90
CA ALA A 86 10.06 15.62 -9.37
C ALA A 86 11.46 15.88 -9.97
N GLU A 87 12.36 16.48 -9.19
CA GLU A 87 13.72 16.84 -9.63
C GLU A 87 14.72 15.66 -9.61
N ILE A 88 14.35 14.53 -8.97
CA ILE A 88 15.26 13.40 -8.69
C ILE A 88 14.64 12.09 -9.19
N MET A 89 15.43 11.28 -9.91
CA MET A 89 15.05 9.92 -10.28
C MET A 89 14.86 9.06 -9.02
N ARG A 90 13.65 8.50 -8.85
CA ARG A 90 13.30 7.60 -7.76
C ARG A 90 13.08 6.18 -8.28
N TYR A 91 13.52 5.18 -7.53
CA TYR A 91 13.27 3.77 -7.85
C TYR A 91 11.79 3.44 -7.72
N PRO A 92 11.22 2.53 -8.55
CA PRO A 92 9.80 2.18 -8.52
C PRO A 92 9.29 1.85 -7.12
N LEU A 93 9.98 0.96 -6.40
CA LEU A 93 9.72 0.63 -5.00
C LEU A 93 10.84 1.12 -4.09
N LEU A 94 10.48 1.56 -2.90
CA LEU A 94 11.43 1.88 -1.83
C LEU A 94 12.18 0.62 -1.35
N GLU A 95 13.45 0.73 -1.00
CA GLU A 95 14.25 -0.39 -0.47
C GLU A 95 13.60 -1.07 0.78
N PRO A 96 13.08 -0.32 1.78
CA PRO A 96 12.32 -0.94 2.88
C PRO A 96 11.06 -1.70 2.43
N VAL A 97 10.42 -1.29 1.33
CA VAL A 97 9.26 -1.96 0.76
C VAL A 97 9.70 -3.27 0.09
N VAL A 98 10.81 -3.25 -0.65
CA VAL A 98 11.41 -4.45 -1.26
C VAL A 98 11.78 -5.49 -0.20
N ASN A 99 12.37 -5.08 0.92
CA ASN A 99 12.70 -5.98 2.03
C ASN A 99 11.44 -6.65 2.60
N THR A 100 10.35 -5.88 2.72
CA THR A 100 9.06 -6.41 3.19
C THR A 100 8.47 -7.40 2.19
N ILE A 101 8.51 -7.09 0.89
CA ILE A 101 8.08 -8.00 -0.19
C ILE A 101 8.83 -9.33 -0.10
N ASN A 102 10.14 -9.31 0.11
CA ASN A 102 10.94 -10.54 0.20
C ASN A 102 10.56 -11.40 1.42
N GLN A 103 10.22 -10.79 2.56
CA GLN A 103 9.71 -11.54 3.72
C GLN A 103 8.34 -12.16 3.42
N LEU A 104 7.41 -11.36 2.88
CA LEU A 104 6.07 -11.82 2.53
C LEU A 104 6.11 -12.96 1.49
N ARG A 105 7.01 -12.90 0.50
CA ARG A 105 7.24 -13.97 -0.48
C ARG A 105 7.56 -15.31 0.19
N THR A 106 8.44 -15.30 1.18
CA THR A 106 8.84 -16.53 1.88
C THR A 106 7.70 -17.13 2.67
N GLU A 107 6.90 -16.29 3.34
CA GLU A 107 5.79 -16.73 4.18
C GLU A 107 4.60 -17.24 3.35
N VAL A 108 4.23 -16.51 2.28
CA VAL A 108 3.15 -16.93 1.37
C VAL A 108 3.49 -18.24 0.66
N ALA A 109 4.76 -18.44 0.27
CA ALA A 109 5.21 -19.72 -0.29
C ALA A 109 5.16 -20.85 0.74
N ALA A 110 5.52 -20.59 2.00
CA ALA A 110 5.49 -21.60 3.06
C ALA A 110 4.06 -22.04 3.43
N ASP A 111 3.08 -21.14 3.31
CA ASP A 111 1.67 -21.47 3.51
C ASP A 111 1.07 -22.26 2.33
N ALA A 112 1.59 -22.08 1.11
CA ALA A 112 1.13 -22.82 -0.07
C ALA A 112 1.57 -24.29 -0.11
N ASP A 113 2.63 -24.63 0.63
CA ASP A 113 3.20 -25.98 0.74
C ASP A 113 2.59 -26.81 1.92
N GLN A 114 1.60 -26.27 2.64
CA GLN A 114 0.86 -26.95 3.72
C GLN A 114 -0.50 -27.49 3.26
#